data_AF-A0A3D1GA91-F1
#
_entry.id   AF-A0A3D1GA91-F1
#
_cell.length_a   1.000
_cell.length_b   1.000
_cell.length_c   1.000
_cell.angle_alpha   90.00
_cell.angle_beta   90.00
_cell.angle_gamma   90.00
#
_symmetry.space_group_name_H-M   'P 1'
#
loop_
_entity.id
_entity.type
_entity.pdbx_description
1 polymer ?
#
loop_
_entity_poly.entity_id
_entity_poly.type
_entity_poly.pdbx_seq_one_letter_code
_entity_poly.pdbx_strand_id
1 'polypeptide(L)'
;MPQSDILKLVFHHDQRLDELAPSANEQVNTDPLTMFTKPDPTYSTLYFSGTDLESGSVGIDQLTHYDKIMNAFDEAFDGMQFTTKSGGYDSLKAAIGNIDLNDAVVISDEEVVSVIVHSFSHQMLRDVLEKGWIILYKREAPNGFDLHIFTRKNIYTSFFYPLQKLLPDSFRFFSINGKRLKNEKQFFFETWTLHKPPHGFEEVHPETVL
;
A
#
# COMPACT_ATOMS: atom_id res chain seq x y z
N MET A 1 -18.74 -19.83 -9.86
CA MET A 1 -19.40 -18.64 -10.44
C MET A 1 -18.33 -17.89 -11.22
N PRO A 2 -18.64 -17.14 -12.29
CA PRO A 2 -17.62 -16.31 -12.92
C PRO A 2 -17.03 -15.35 -11.89
N GLN A 3 -15.72 -15.15 -11.92
CA GLN A 3 -15.03 -14.34 -10.93
C GLN A 3 -15.38 -12.86 -11.11
N SER A 4 -16.16 -12.31 -10.19
CA SER A 4 -16.61 -10.92 -10.18
C SER A 4 -15.65 -9.98 -9.44
N ASP A 5 -14.80 -10.52 -8.58
CA ASP A 5 -13.89 -9.73 -7.76
C ASP A 5 -12.66 -9.27 -8.55
N ILE A 6 -12.32 -7.99 -8.43
CA ILE A 6 -11.08 -7.39 -8.92
C ILE A 6 -10.27 -6.86 -7.74
N LEU A 7 -9.01 -7.28 -7.66
CA LEU A 7 -8.00 -6.66 -6.81
C LEU A 7 -7.04 -5.83 -7.67
N LYS A 8 -6.80 -4.58 -7.27
CA LYS A 8 -5.84 -3.66 -7.91
C LYS A 8 -4.70 -3.38 -6.94
N LEU A 9 -3.46 -3.51 -7.41
CA LEU A 9 -2.26 -3.02 -6.75
C LEU A 9 -1.66 -1.90 -7.59
N VAL A 10 -1.78 -0.65 -7.12
CA VAL A 10 -1.13 0.51 -7.74
C VAL A 10 0.16 0.80 -7.00
N PHE A 11 1.30 0.70 -7.68
CA PHE A 11 2.62 0.90 -7.08
C PHE A 11 3.32 2.14 -7.62
N HIS A 12 3.90 2.95 -6.73
CA HIS A 12 4.81 4.03 -7.11
C HIS A 12 6.18 3.76 -6.47
N HIS A 13 7.23 3.76 -7.28
CA HIS A 13 8.61 3.62 -6.83
C HIS A 13 9.38 4.94 -6.96
N ASP A 14 10.46 5.03 -6.19
CA ASP A 14 11.46 6.10 -6.25
C ASP A 14 10.86 7.51 -6.07
N GLN A 15 9.86 7.64 -5.19
CA GLN A 15 9.34 8.95 -4.80
C GLN A 15 10.34 9.61 -3.85
N ARG A 16 10.59 10.92 -4.02
CA ARG A 16 11.63 11.59 -3.24
C ARG A 16 11.09 11.97 -1.85
N LEU A 17 11.84 11.65 -0.81
CA LEU A 17 11.39 11.85 0.59
C LEU A 17 11.30 13.34 0.97
N ASP A 18 12.04 14.21 0.28
CA ASP A 18 11.99 15.67 0.42
C ASP A 18 10.69 16.29 -0.11
N GLU A 19 9.97 15.61 -1.01
CA GLU A 19 8.63 16.02 -1.45
C GLU A 19 7.59 15.90 -0.33
N LEU A 20 7.83 15.03 0.67
CA LEU A 20 6.99 14.98 1.87
C LEU A 20 7.27 16.21 2.74
N ALA A 21 8.50 16.33 3.22
CA ALA A 21 8.93 17.43 4.07
C ALA A 21 10.45 17.63 3.96
N PRO A 22 10.97 18.86 4.15
CA PRO A 22 12.41 19.09 4.22
C PRO A 22 13.04 18.34 5.40
N SER A 23 14.31 17.97 5.30
CA SER A 23 14.98 17.31 6.43
C SER A 23 15.25 18.32 7.55
N ALA A 24 14.91 18.01 8.80
CA ALA A 24 15.24 18.86 9.95
C ALA A 24 16.77 19.05 10.15
N ASN A 25 17.58 18.13 9.60
CA ASN A 25 19.04 18.17 9.61
C ASN A 25 19.65 18.89 8.39
N GLU A 26 18.85 19.55 7.54
CA GLU A 26 19.36 20.52 6.57
C GLU A 26 19.79 21.83 7.27
N GLN A 27 20.65 21.72 8.29
CA GLN A 27 21.66 22.76 8.44
C GLN A 27 22.52 22.68 7.20
N VAL A 28 22.43 23.73 6.38
CA VAL A 28 23.12 23.92 5.11
C VAL A 28 24.59 23.50 5.23
N ASN A 29 24.87 22.22 4.94
CA ASN A 29 26.22 21.73 4.85
C ASN A 29 26.66 22.04 3.43
N THR A 30 27.28 23.21 3.27
CA THR A 30 27.67 23.86 2.01
C THR A 30 28.88 23.18 1.34
N ASP A 31 28.92 21.85 1.30
CA ASP A 31 29.90 21.15 0.47
C ASP A 31 29.17 20.46 -0.69
N PRO A 32 29.16 21.09 -1.89
CA PRO A 32 28.49 20.59 -3.09
C PRO A 32 28.90 19.16 -3.46
N LEU A 33 30.15 18.75 -3.19
CA LEU A 33 30.63 17.40 -3.48
C LEU A 33 29.96 16.35 -2.59
N THR A 34 29.66 16.70 -1.35
CA THR A 34 29.00 15.80 -0.39
C THR A 34 27.50 15.67 -0.70
N MET A 35 26.88 16.72 -1.25
CA MET A 35 25.50 16.64 -1.75
C MET A 35 25.37 15.78 -3.00
N PHE A 36 26.37 15.79 -3.89
CA PHE A 36 26.36 14.97 -5.11
C PHE A 36 26.59 13.46 -4.88
N THR A 37 27.17 13.08 -3.73
CA THR A 37 27.59 11.70 -3.47
C THR A 37 26.62 10.91 -2.58
N LYS A 38 25.69 11.57 -1.89
CA LYS A 38 24.65 10.89 -1.11
C LYS A 38 23.46 10.57 -2.01
N PRO A 39 23.00 9.30 -2.06
CA PRO A 39 21.78 8.98 -2.79
C PRO A 39 20.61 9.75 -2.17
N ASP A 40 19.78 10.35 -3.02
CA ASP A 40 18.55 11.01 -2.59
C ASP A 40 17.69 10.00 -1.81
N PRO A 41 17.21 10.33 -0.60
CA PRO A 41 16.35 9.43 0.13
C PRO A 41 15.02 9.29 -0.63
N THR A 42 14.65 8.06 -0.96
CA THR A 42 13.39 7.74 -1.64
C THR A 42 12.49 6.85 -0.79
N TYR A 43 11.21 6.82 -1.16
CA TYR A 43 10.19 5.91 -0.65
C TYR A 43 9.32 5.39 -1.81
N SER A 44 8.53 4.37 -1.52
CA SER A 44 7.53 3.79 -2.42
C SER A 44 6.17 3.80 -1.76
N THR A 45 5.12 3.83 -2.59
CA THR A 45 3.74 3.63 -2.15
C THR A 45 3.10 2.44 -2.86
N LEU A 46 2.27 1.72 -2.11
CA LEU A 46 1.45 0.63 -2.62
C LEU A 46 0.00 0.90 -2.21
N TYR A 47 -0.89 1.02 -3.18
CA TYR A 47 -2.31 1.24 -2.95
C TYR A 47 -3.10 0.02 -3.42
N PHE A 48 -3.83 -0.59 -2.50
CA PHE A 48 -4.65 -1.77 -2.76
C PHE A 48 -6.12 -1.40 -2.74
N SER A 49 -6.81 -1.76 -3.81
CA SER A 49 -8.23 -1.46 -3.99
C SER A 49 -8.99 -2.68 -4.51
N GLY A 50 -10.20 -2.87 -3.99
CA GLY A 50 -11.10 -3.92 -4.41
C GLY A 50 -12.33 -3.38 -5.15
N THR A 51 -12.80 -4.15 -6.13
CA THR A 51 -14.11 -3.93 -6.76
C THR A 51 -14.83 -5.26 -6.91
N ASP A 52 -16.04 -5.39 -6.35
CA ASP A 52 -16.96 -6.46 -6.71
C ASP A 52 -17.79 -6.01 -7.93
N LEU A 53 -17.58 -6.66 -9.07
CA LEU A 53 -18.26 -6.31 -10.32
C LEU A 53 -19.76 -6.64 -10.32
N GLU A 54 -20.22 -7.59 -9.51
CA GLU A 54 -21.64 -7.97 -9.48
C GLU A 54 -22.47 -6.91 -8.77
N SER A 55 -22.02 -6.46 -7.59
CA SER A 55 -22.71 -5.39 -6.84
C SER A 55 -22.28 -3.98 -7.28
N GLY A 56 -21.13 -3.84 -7.93
CA GLY A 56 -20.50 -2.55 -8.22
C GLY A 56 -19.86 -1.89 -6.99
N SER A 57 -19.70 -2.62 -5.89
CA SER A 57 -19.16 -2.09 -4.64
C SER A 57 -17.65 -1.94 -4.71
N VAL A 58 -17.14 -0.79 -4.24
CA VAL A 58 -15.71 -0.47 -4.23
C VAL A 58 -15.18 -0.42 -2.80
N GLY A 59 -14.11 -1.16 -2.57
CA GLY A 59 -13.40 -1.30 -1.31
C GLY A 59 -12.73 -2.67 -1.25
N ILE A 60 -11.50 -2.76 -0.75
CA ILE A 60 -10.84 -4.06 -0.57
C ILE A 60 -11.61 -4.98 0.37
N ASP A 61 -12.32 -4.40 1.34
CA ASP A 61 -13.17 -5.11 2.29
C ASP A 61 -14.49 -5.63 1.69
N GLN A 62 -14.82 -5.19 0.46
CA GLN A 62 -16.00 -5.65 -0.27
C GLN A 62 -15.76 -6.95 -1.05
N LEU A 63 -14.50 -7.40 -1.16
CA LEU A 63 -14.15 -8.62 -1.90
C LEU A 63 -14.61 -9.87 -1.14
N THR A 64 -15.17 -10.84 -1.87
CA THR A 64 -15.67 -12.12 -1.34
C THR A 64 -14.59 -12.87 -0.57
N HIS A 65 -13.34 -12.75 -1.02
CA HIS A 65 -12.17 -13.40 -0.43
C HIS A 65 -11.27 -12.46 0.38
N TYR A 66 -11.82 -11.37 0.93
CA TYR A 66 -11.09 -10.39 1.74
C TYR A 66 -10.24 -11.04 2.85
N ASP A 67 -10.78 -12.03 3.57
CA ASP A 67 -10.04 -12.73 4.62
C ASP A 67 -8.76 -13.41 4.11
N LYS A 68 -8.78 -13.99 2.90
CA LYS A 68 -7.60 -14.61 2.28
C LYS A 68 -6.56 -13.56 1.89
N ILE A 69 -7.02 -12.41 1.42
CA ILE A 69 -6.15 -11.27 1.08
C ILE A 69 -5.45 -10.76 2.35
N MET A 70 -6.18 -10.63 3.46
CA MET A 70 -5.58 -10.21 4.72
C MET A 70 -4.57 -11.22 5.25
N ASN A 71 -4.82 -12.52 5.14
CA ASN A 71 -3.83 -13.54 5.49
C ASN A 71 -2.56 -13.41 4.64
N ALA A 72 -2.70 -13.13 3.33
CA ALA A 72 -1.56 -12.88 2.46
C ALA A 72 -0.77 -11.61 2.87
N PHE A 73 -1.44 -10.61 3.45
CA PHE A 73 -0.77 -9.43 4.00
C PHE A 73 -0.06 -9.73 5.31
N ASP A 74 -0.64 -10.55 6.18
CA ASP A 74 0.02 -11.03 7.41
C ASP A 74 1.29 -11.82 7.05
N GLU A 75 1.23 -12.70 6.03
CA GLU A 75 2.42 -13.39 5.50
C GLU A 75 3.48 -12.40 4.96
N ALA A 76 3.07 -11.33 4.29
CA ALA A 76 3.99 -10.32 3.74
C ALA A 76 4.74 -9.54 4.84
N PHE A 77 4.20 -9.51 6.05
CA PHE A 77 4.76 -8.82 7.21
C PHE A 77 5.11 -9.78 8.35
N ASP A 78 5.39 -11.05 8.05
CA ASP A 78 5.78 -12.03 9.06
C ASP A 78 6.97 -11.53 9.91
N GLY A 79 6.85 -11.69 11.22
CA GLY A 79 7.82 -11.20 12.21
C GLY A 79 7.82 -9.69 12.47
N MET A 80 6.91 -8.92 11.88
CA MET A 80 6.73 -7.49 12.19
C MET A 80 5.71 -7.28 13.31
N GLN A 81 5.83 -6.14 14.00
CA GLN A 81 4.88 -5.67 14.99
C GLN A 81 3.94 -4.64 14.38
N PHE A 82 2.67 -4.67 14.79
CA PHE A 82 1.63 -3.75 14.32
C PHE A 82 1.23 -2.82 15.46
N THR A 83 1.45 -1.52 15.31
CA THR A 83 1.11 -0.51 16.33
C THR A 83 0.12 0.50 15.78
N THR A 84 -0.91 0.81 16.56
CA THR A 84 -1.93 1.82 16.25
C THR A 84 -2.04 2.85 17.38
N LYS A 85 -2.94 3.83 17.24
CA LYS A 85 -3.32 4.75 18.33
C LYS A 85 -3.81 4.03 19.60
N SER A 86 -4.39 2.84 19.45
CA SER A 86 -5.01 2.07 20.52
C SER A 86 -4.07 1.05 21.18
N GLY A 87 -2.83 0.91 20.67
CA GLY A 87 -1.85 -0.07 21.16
C GLY A 87 -1.31 -1.00 20.08
N GLY A 88 -0.58 -2.03 20.52
CA GLY A 88 0.00 -3.08 19.68
C GLY A 88 -0.97 -4.22 19.38
N TYR A 89 -0.77 -4.90 18.25
CA TYR A 89 -1.57 -6.03 17.77
C TYR A 89 -0.68 -7.13 17.21
N ASP A 90 -1.15 -8.38 17.32
CA ASP A 90 -0.42 -9.57 16.85
C ASP A 90 -0.63 -9.87 15.34
N SER A 91 -1.59 -9.20 14.69
CA SER A 91 -1.84 -9.35 13.24
C SER A 91 -2.27 -8.02 12.63
N LEU A 92 -1.99 -7.86 11.34
CA LEU A 92 -2.41 -6.69 10.59
C LEU A 92 -3.93 -6.64 10.47
N LYS A 93 -4.59 -7.79 10.29
CA LYS A 93 -6.06 -7.88 10.25
C LYS A 93 -6.68 -7.31 11.54
N ALA A 94 -6.17 -7.70 12.70
CA ALA A 94 -6.65 -7.17 13.97
C ALA A 94 -6.38 -5.66 14.10
N ALA A 95 -5.20 -5.19 13.69
CA ALA A 95 -4.87 -3.77 13.72
C ALA A 95 -5.83 -2.94 12.83
N ILE A 96 -6.06 -3.34 11.57
CA ILE A 96 -6.96 -2.66 10.63
C ILE A 96 -8.42 -2.66 11.12
N GLY A 97 -8.84 -3.75 11.76
CA GLY A 97 -10.18 -3.89 12.34
C GLY A 97 -10.45 -2.94 13.51
N ASN A 98 -9.39 -2.44 14.18
CA ASN A 98 -9.50 -1.57 15.35
C ASN A 98 -9.07 -0.11 15.10
N ILE A 99 -8.86 0.27 13.85
CA ILE A 99 -8.63 1.67 13.45
C ILE A 99 -9.80 2.22 12.63
N ASP A 100 -10.02 3.52 12.75
CA ASP A 100 -11.05 4.25 12.01
C ASP A 100 -10.60 4.49 10.55
N LEU A 101 -11.52 4.97 9.72
CA LEU A 101 -11.15 5.44 8.38
C LEU A 101 -10.18 6.63 8.49
N ASN A 102 -9.20 6.64 7.61
CA ASN A 102 -8.09 7.60 7.54
C ASN A 102 -7.08 7.55 8.70
N ASP A 103 -7.21 6.58 9.60
CA ASP A 103 -6.16 6.22 10.54
C ASP A 103 -5.10 5.31 9.91
N ALA A 104 -4.06 5.02 10.68
CA ALA A 104 -2.91 4.26 10.22
C ALA A 104 -2.44 3.20 11.22
N VAL A 105 -1.73 2.23 10.69
CA VAL A 105 -0.94 1.22 11.39
C VAL A 105 0.53 1.50 11.09
N VAL A 106 1.36 1.58 12.13
CA VAL A 106 2.81 1.55 12.02
C VAL A 106 3.24 0.09 12.08
N ILE A 107 4.09 -0.31 11.14
CA ILE A 107 4.63 -1.67 11.02
C ILE A 107 6.15 -1.59 11.15
N SER A 108 6.70 -2.29 12.12
CA SER A 108 8.12 -2.22 12.50
C SER A 108 8.66 -3.57 12.96
N ASP A 109 9.98 -3.73 12.96
CA ASP A 109 10.70 -4.88 13.53
C ASP A 109 11.03 -4.70 15.03
N GLU A 110 10.68 -3.55 15.60
CA GLU A 110 10.88 -3.20 17.00
C GLU A 110 9.58 -2.70 17.64
N GLU A 111 9.53 -2.73 18.98
CA GLU A 111 8.39 -2.23 19.75
C GLU A 111 8.30 -0.71 19.68
N VAL A 112 7.20 -0.21 19.11
CA VAL A 112 6.94 1.21 18.96
C VAL A 112 6.04 1.67 20.10
N VAL A 113 6.62 2.40 21.06
CA VAL A 113 5.87 2.99 22.16
C VAL A 113 5.11 4.21 21.66
N SER A 114 3.80 4.04 21.45
CA SER A 114 2.81 5.10 21.20
C SER A 114 3.34 6.26 20.34
N VAL A 115 3.56 6.01 19.05
CA VAL A 115 3.61 7.12 18.09
C VAL A 115 2.21 7.75 18.09
N ILE A 116 2.10 9.06 18.27
CA ILE A 116 0.80 9.76 18.26
C ILE A 116 0.21 9.66 16.84
N VAL A 117 -0.49 8.56 16.55
CA VAL A 117 -1.09 8.25 15.24
C VAL A 117 -2.38 9.05 15.05
N HIS A 118 -2.31 10.37 15.15
CA HIS A 118 -3.42 11.26 14.78
C HIS A 118 -2.93 12.08 13.60
N SER A 119 -3.36 11.68 12.40
CA SER A 119 -2.99 12.29 11.12
C SER A 119 -1.49 12.57 10.99
N PHE A 120 -0.73 11.66 10.38
CA PHE A 120 0.67 11.98 10.07
C PHE A 120 0.71 13.22 9.17
N SER A 121 1.27 14.31 9.69
CA SER A 121 1.77 15.37 8.83
C SER A 121 2.83 14.77 7.89
N HIS A 122 3.11 15.43 6.77
CA HIS A 122 4.17 14.95 5.89
C HIS A 122 5.53 14.82 6.62
N GLN A 123 5.80 15.69 7.61
CA GLN A 123 6.99 15.59 8.45
C GLN A 123 6.99 14.29 9.25
N MET A 124 5.87 13.96 9.90
CA MET A 124 5.79 12.77 10.73
C MET A 124 5.86 11.48 9.89
N LEU A 125 5.25 11.48 8.70
CA LEU A 125 5.40 10.40 7.72
C LEU A 125 6.87 10.23 7.33
N ARG A 126 7.56 11.33 7.03
CA ARG A 126 9.01 11.33 6.75
C ARG A 126 9.80 10.74 7.91
N ASP A 127 9.59 11.20 9.14
CA ASP A 127 10.34 10.73 10.32
C ASP A 127 10.17 9.23 10.55
N VAL A 128 8.96 8.70 10.34
CA VAL A 128 8.68 7.26 10.44
C VAL A 128 9.39 6.49 9.32
N LEU A 129 9.32 6.98 8.09
CA LEU A 129 10.01 6.37 6.97
C LEU A 129 11.54 6.41 7.15
N GLU A 130 12.10 7.50 7.68
CA GLU A 130 13.54 7.62 7.96
C GLU A 130 14.05 6.56 8.92
N LYS A 131 13.22 6.14 9.89
CA LYS A 131 13.50 5.00 10.80
C LYS A 131 13.42 3.62 10.13
N GLY A 132 12.99 3.55 8.88
CA GLY A 132 12.83 2.29 8.15
C GLY A 132 11.54 1.53 8.50
N TRP A 133 10.67 2.14 9.29
CA TRP A 133 9.32 1.64 9.57
C TRP A 133 8.40 1.84 8.36
N ILE A 134 7.29 1.12 8.36
CA ILE A 134 6.28 1.13 7.31
C ILE A 134 4.99 1.72 7.89
N ILE A 135 4.27 2.50 7.09
CA ILE A 135 2.95 3.03 7.48
C ILE A 135 1.91 2.49 6.51
N LEU A 136 0.82 1.95 7.04
CA LEU A 136 -0.35 1.55 6.29
C LEU A 136 -1.54 2.39 6.73
N TYR A 137 -2.16 3.10 5.80
CA TYR A 137 -3.41 3.83 6.03
C TYR A 137 -4.61 3.01 5.61
N LYS A 138 -5.67 3.08 6.41
CA LYS A 138 -7.01 2.67 6.03
C LYS A 138 -7.68 3.85 5.34
N ARG A 139 -7.86 3.80 4.02
CA ARG A 139 -8.41 4.90 3.22
C ARG A 139 -9.87 4.66 2.94
N GLU A 140 -10.68 5.70 3.02
CA GLU A 140 -12.07 5.63 2.61
C GLU A 140 -12.19 5.25 1.13
N ALA A 141 -13.09 4.30 0.84
CA ALA A 141 -13.50 3.91 -0.50
C ALA A 141 -15.03 4.07 -0.62
N PRO A 142 -15.60 4.18 -1.83
CA PRO A 142 -17.02 4.45 -2.02
C PRO A 142 -18.00 3.58 -1.22
N ASN A 143 -17.66 2.30 -0.98
CA ASN A 143 -18.53 1.36 -0.26
C ASN A 143 -17.86 0.72 0.97
N GLY A 144 -16.66 1.17 1.36
CA GLY A 144 -15.88 0.54 2.41
C GLY A 144 -14.53 1.23 2.59
N PHE A 145 -13.44 0.46 2.52
CA PHE A 145 -12.11 1.01 2.59
C PHE A 145 -11.11 0.32 1.67
N ASP A 146 -10.03 1.04 1.39
CA ASP A 146 -8.85 0.59 0.67
C ASP A 146 -7.61 0.74 1.57
N LEU A 147 -6.48 0.17 1.15
CA LEU A 147 -5.25 0.18 1.94
C LEU A 147 -4.12 0.89 1.20
N HIS A 148 -3.45 1.83 1.87
CA HIS A 148 -2.37 2.62 1.27
C HIS A 148 -1.11 2.55 2.13
N ILE A 149 -0.07 1.90 1.61
CA ILE A 149 1.19 1.64 2.29
C ILE A 149 2.26 2.61 1.81
N PHE A 150 3.07 3.09 2.75
CA PHE A 150 4.26 3.91 2.56
C PHE A 150 5.46 3.19 3.16
N THR A 151 6.55 3.07 2.39
CA THR A 151 7.73 2.32 2.82
C THR A 151 8.98 2.80 2.09
N ARG A 152 10.16 2.70 2.72
CA ARG A 152 11.45 2.81 2.03
C ARG A 152 11.99 1.46 1.56
N LYS A 153 11.43 0.37 2.06
CA LYS A 153 11.79 -1.01 1.70
C LYS A 153 11.04 -1.39 0.42
N ASN A 154 11.69 -2.10 -0.49
CA ASN A 154 10.98 -2.69 -1.63
C ASN A 154 10.21 -3.93 -1.16
N ILE A 155 8.91 -3.76 -0.92
CA ILE A 155 7.99 -4.82 -0.42
C ILE A 155 7.02 -5.30 -1.50
N TYR A 156 7.19 -4.89 -2.76
CA TYR A 156 6.28 -5.26 -3.83
C TYR A 156 6.20 -6.79 -4.01
N THR A 157 7.36 -7.46 -4.02
CA THR A 157 7.45 -8.92 -4.12
C THR A 157 6.85 -9.63 -2.91
N SER A 158 6.91 -9.01 -1.73
CA SER A 158 6.32 -9.53 -0.49
C SER A 158 4.80 -9.65 -0.59
N PHE A 159 4.14 -8.82 -1.39
CA PHE A 159 2.69 -8.95 -1.65
C PHE A 159 2.38 -9.71 -2.92
N PHE A 160 3.18 -9.52 -3.98
CA PHE A 160 2.89 -10.08 -5.30
C PHE A 160 2.72 -11.60 -5.25
N TYR A 161 3.69 -12.33 -4.68
CA TYR A 161 3.65 -13.79 -4.68
C TYR A 161 2.56 -14.38 -3.77
N PRO A 162 2.37 -13.90 -2.52
CA PRO A 162 1.25 -14.37 -1.70
C PRO A 162 -0.12 -14.13 -2.35
N LEU A 163 -0.35 -12.96 -2.96
CA LEU A 163 -1.60 -12.67 -3.66
C LEU A 163 -1.77 -13.50 -4.93
N GLN A 164 -0.69 -13.71 -5.70
CA GLN A 164 -0.73 -14.54 -6.91
C GLN A 164 -1.15 -15.98 -6.62
N LYS A 165 -0.77 -16.55 -5.47
CA LYS A 165 -1.19 -17.92 -5.06
C LYS A 165 -2.70 -18.07 -4.89
N LEU A 166 -3.43 -16.96 -4.74
CA LEU A 166 -4.89 -16.97 -4.62
C LEU A 166 -5.60 -17.02 -5.98
N LEU A 167 -4.84 -16.92 -7.08
CA LEU A 167 -5.33 -16.97 -8.44
C LEU A 167 -5.39 -18.42 -8.97
N PRO A 168 -6.31 -18.71 -9.90
CA PRO A 168 -7.32 -17.81 -10.45
C PRO A 168 -8.62 -17.86 -9.64
N ASP A 169 -8.66 -18.48 -8.46
CA ASP A 169 -9.93 -18.87 -7.81
C ASP A 169 -10.55 -17.77 -6.93
N SER A 170 -9.78 -16.72 -6.57
CA SER A 170 -10.24 -15.73 -5.58
C SER A 170 -10.63 -14.37 -6.18
N PHE A 171 -9.85 -13.81 -7.10
CA PHE A 171 -10.12 -12.51 -7.72
C PHE A 171 -9.27 -12.34 -8.98
N ARG A 172 -9.65 -11.45 -9.88
CA ARG A 172 -8.76 -11.01 -10.97
C ARG A 172 -7.80 -9.97 -10.41
N PHE A 173 -6.51 -10.16 -10.60
CA PHE A 173 -5.49 -9.30 -10.00
C PHE A 173 -4.84 -8.41 -11.04
N PHE A 174 -4.82 -7.11 -10.81
CA PHE A 174 -4.15 -6.14 -11.67
C PHE A 174 -3.01 -5.46 -10.93
N SER A 175 -1.79 -5.59 -11.46
CA SER A 175 -0.64 -4.80 -11.05
C SER A 175 -0.51 -3.58 -11.96
N ILE A 176 -0.42 -2.40 -11.36
CA ILE A 176 -0.54 -1.13 -12.06
C ILE A 176 0.63 -0.25 -11.67
N ASN A 177 1.44 0.14 -12.65
CA ASN A 177 2.44 1.17 -12.43
C ASN A 177 1.74 2.52 -12.23
N GLY A 178 1.86 3.09 -11.03
CA GLY A 178 1.22 4.35 -10.65
C GLY A 178 1.59 5.53 -11.56
N LYS A 179 2.77 5.54 -12.19
CA LYS A 179 3.14 6.56 -13.20
C LYS A 179 2.22 6.52 -14.43
N ARG A 180 1.56 5.40 -14.71
CA ARG A 180 0.61 5.21 -15.83
C ARG A 180 -0.83 5.55 -15.44
N LEU A 181 -1.15 5.57 -14.14
CA LEU A 181 -2.44 6.02 -13.62
C LEU A 181 -2.47 7.56 -13.57
N LYS A 182 -3.27 8.18 -14.43
CA LYS A 182 -3.33 9.63 -14.63
C LYS A 182 -4.59 10.30 -14.10
N ASN A 183 -5.68 9.55 -13.96
CA ASN A 183 -6.96 10.08 -13.52
C ASN A 183 -7.85 8.97 -12.95
N GLU A 184 -8.92 9.40 -12.30
CA GLU A 184 -9.92 8.55 -11.68
C GLU A 184 -10.62 7.60 -12.67
N LYS A 185 -10.86 8.04 -13.91
CA LYS A 185 -11.44 7.16 -14.94
C LYS A 185 -10.57 5.94 -15.25
N GLN A 186 -9.24 6.09 -15.19
CA GLN A 186 -8.31 4.97 -15.32
C GLN A 186 -8.25 4.11 -14.05
N PHE A 187 -8.53 4.69 -12.88
CA PHE A 187 -8.60 3.93 -11.64
C PHE A 187 -9.81 2.98 -11.61
N PHE A 188 -10.93 3.42 -12.20
CA PHE A 188 -12.15 2.64 -12.41
C PHE A 188 -12.25 2.08 -13.84
N PHE A 189 -11.13 1.59 -14.39
CA PHE A 189 -11.08 1.07 -15.76
C PHE A 189 -11.98 -0.14 -15.95
N GLU A 190 -12.27 -0.89 -14.89
CA GLU A 190 -13.11 -2.07 -14.87
C GLU A 190 -14.56 -1.77 -15.29
N THR A 191 -15.02 -0.53 -15.11
CA THR A 191 -16.38 -0.11 -15.49
C THR A 191 -16.55 0.02 -17.02
N TRP A 192 -15.47 0.28 -17.77
CA TRP A 192 -15.57 0.66 -19.19
C TRP A 192 -14.65 -0.13 -20.12
N THR A 193 -13.50 -0.58 -19.62
CA THR A 193 -12.37 -1.08 -20.42
C THR A 193 -11.76 -2.35 -19.84
N LEU A 194 -12.52 -3.15 -19.08
CA LEU A 194 -12.02 -4.36 -18.44
C LEU A 194 -11.42 -5.39 -19.42
N HIS A 195 -11.99 -5.51 -20.62
CA HIS A 195 -11.47 -6.41 -21.67
C HIS A 195 -10.25 -5.85 -22.42
N LYS A 196 -9.96 -4.55 -22.24
CA LYS A 196 -8.79 -3.89 -22.82
C LYS A 196 -8.27 -2.82 -21.84
N PRO A 197 -7.65 -3.26 -20.73
CA PRO A 197 -7.15 -2.36 -19.69
C PRO A 197 -6.21 -1.30 -20.27
N PRO A 198 -6.07 -0.13 -19.62
CA PRO A 198 -5.13 0.89 -20.06
C PRO A 198 -3.69 0.37 -20.10
N HIS A 199 -2.85 0.96 -20.94
CA HIS A 199 -1.45 0.55 -21.05
C HIS A 199 -0.72 0.68 -19.70
N GLY A 200 -0.07 -0.40 -19.26
CA GLY A 200 0.64 -0.49 -17.97
C GLY A 200 -0.23 -0.96 -16.81
N PHE A 201 -1.43 -1.47 -17.11
CA PHE A 201 -2.28 -2.24 -16.20
C PHE A 201 -2.14 -3.69 -16.63
N GLU A 202 -1.41 -4.46 -15.83
CA GLU A 202 -1.06 -5.83 -16.14
C GLU A 202 -1.94 -6.76 -15.32
N GLU A 203 -2.75 -7.59 -15.99
CA GLU A 203 -3.46 -8.67 -15.30
C GLU A 203 -2.44 -9.76 -14.93
N VAL A 204 -2.40 -10.09 -13.66
CA VAL A 204 -1.54 -11.12 -13.11
C VAL A 204 -2.27 -12.45 -13.23
N HIS A 205 -1.56 -13.44 -13.74
CA HIS A 205 -2.01 -14.80 -13.88
C HIS A 205 -1.15 -15.73 -13.00
N PRO A 206 -1.60 -16.95 -12.68
CA PRO A 206 -0.81 -17.91 -11.90
C PRO A 206 0.60 -18.16 -12.45
N GLU A 207 0.78 -18.04 -13.76
CA GLU A 207 2.05 -18.21 -14.48
C GLU A 207 2.90 -16.94 -14.60
N THR A 208 2.41 -15.78 -14.18
CA THR A 208 3.17 -14.52 -14.27
C THR A 208 4.44 -14.58 -13.43
N VAL A 209 5.56 -14.10 -13.98
CA VAL A 209 6.86 -14.01 -13.28
C VAL A 209 7.35 -12.56 -13.37
N LEU A 210 7.96 -12.06 -12.28
CA LEU A 210 8.53 -10.72 -12.19
C LEU A 210 9.93 -10.60 -12.80
#